data_AF-A0A7X9G2U1-F1
#
_entry.id   AF-A0A7X9G2U1-F1
#
_cell.length_a   1.000
_cell.length_b   1.000
_cell.length_c   1.000
_cell.angle_alpha   90.00
_cell.angle_beta   90.00
_cell.angle_gamma   90.00
#
_symmetry.space_group_name_H-M   'P 1'
#
loop_
_entity.id
_entity.type
_entity.pdbx_description
1 polymer ?
#
loop_
_entity_poly.entity_id
_entity_poly.type
_entity_poly.pdbx_seq_one_letter_code
_entity_poly.pdbx_strand_id
1 'polypeptide(L)'
;MRRWSTSTLAILVCSTLLFCWSGYGGEKDAASLSARRLALADKLAMQFFAEHPLDTATEQALSTLLPIFLEKSPGLPSRPSAAPITGDDLQKAVEREITRLAQTHVPPPDQDALYAQASAKYPIYQPGDKVVVVYRANPRYSTAHEGTYQGRSGAYLKVGARMIRIADMVGLDNNDVELLKFNPEESERLRQEFIAAEMEKHRLAQAEYKKEQRPEVITRLSAQATLANEKAGYTQVQNTWLKPELVMTSAIDTARRKTRQQKHERANQVRLGKIAVIESQAQSLISKNTLAPAIERLDPEEIIRSQQEEAQRIAEAEAKRAADAEAKRIAAENEAKRLQEQAEMRRLAEEEARRLAEQRAAEPVVEPEPPKVPLHRIILFGMIGIVVLGIAGIVTAIIVQKQRAKNTFKKFFEGRGKLQKDFWAMADADPEHFKYVAYMFPDLKDANGALQKLSYIRTAPNGDLRSTRDILFGAYPHQEGAVCFVGGVNLHYALWREATAVLPELPNAVYFKVSTEPDVQLEIPDIDQLAADKDIHVENLGVQELAGAHGEFTRCYRYRTDTKKAALDFLESFVVNEEGIVIHVETQEGTWGKDENGIFEV
;
A
#
# COMPACT_ATOMS: atom_id res chain seq x y z
N MET A 1 -56.58 2.59 -18.56
CA MET A 1 -55.69 3.09 -17.49
C MET A 1 -54.75 1.94 -17.10
N ARG A 2 -53.52 1.94 -17.63
CA ARG A 2 -52.54 0.85 -17.44
C ARG A 2 -51.79 1.06 -16.12
N ARG A 3 -51.94 0.11 -15.18
CA ARG A 3 -51.17 0.04 -13.94
C ARG A 3 -49.75 -0.43 -14.25
N TRP A 4 -48.76 0.38 -13.90
CA TRP A 4 -47.36 0.01 -14.00
C TRP A 4 -46.99 -0.88 -12.80
N SER A 5 -46.26 -1.96 -13.09
CA SER A 5 -45.77 -2.91 -12.08
C SER A 5 -44.67 -2.26 -11.24
N THR A 6 -44.73 -2.46 -9.93
CA THR A 6 -43.75 -1.98 -8.93
C THR A 6 -42.31 -2.41 -9.24
N SER A 7 -42.12 -3.49 -10.02
CA SER A 7 -40.79 -3.96 -10.47
C SER A 7 -40.11 -3.01 -11.47
N THR A 8 -40.88 -2.30 -12.29
CA THR A 8 -40.33 -1.35 -13.28
C THR A 8 -39.91 -0.01 -12.67
N LEU A 9 -40.48 0.38 -11.52
CA LEU A 9 -40.04 1.57 -10.78
C LEU A 9 -38.75 1.29 -9.97
N ALA A 10 -38.58 0.07 -9.45
CA ALA A 10 -37.40 -0.33 -8.69
C ALA A 10 -36.12 -0.41 -9.55
N ILE A 11 -36.23 -0.85 -10.81
CA ILE A 11 -35.10 -0.92 -11.74
C ILE A 11 -34.67 0.50 -12.18
N LEU A 12 -35.61 1.45 -12.26
CA LEU A 12 -35.32 2.84 -12.64
C LEU A 12 -34.75 3.66 -11.46
N VAL A 13 -35.05 3.29 -10.21
CA VAL A 13 -34.47 3.90 -9.01
C VAL A 13 -33.10 3.29 -8.65
N CYS A 14 -32.87 2.00 -8.88
CA CYS A 14 -31.56 1.37 -8.67
C CYS A 14 -30.51 1.78 -9.71
N SER A 15 -30.91 2.09 -10.95
CA SER A 15 -29.98 2.60 -11.97
C SER A 15 -29.56 4.06 -11.74
N THR A 16 -30.34 4.84 -10.98
CA THR A 16 -29.92 6.17 -10.50
C THR A 16 -29.09 6.14 -9.22
N LEU A 17 -29.21 5.10 -8.38
CA LEU A 17 -28.43 4.98 -7.14
C LEU A 17 -27.04 4.35 -7.36
N LEU A 18 -26.87 3.52 -8.41
CA LEU A 18 -25.55 2.99 -8.79
C LEU A 18 -24.64 4.01 -9.50
N PHE A 19 -25.14 5.22 -9.79
CA PHE A 19 -24.33 6.36 -10.28
C PHE A 19 -23.93 7.36 -9.19
N CYS A 20 -24.40 7.20 -7.93
CA CYS A 20 -24.14 8.13 -6.84
C CYS A 20 -23.18 7.63 -5.75
N TRP A 21 -22.53 6.47 -5.96
CA TRP A 21 -21.45 5.97 -5.08
C TRP A 21 -20.08 6.05 -5.76
N SER A 22 -19.82 7.20 -6.39
CA SER A 22 -18.45 7.67 -6.61
C SER A 22 -18.16 8.74 -5.57
N GLY A 23 -17.09 8.53 -4.81
CA GLY A 23 -16.38 9.49 -3.95
C GLY A 23 -17.15 10.69 -3.39
N TYR A 24 -17.21 10.74 -2.05
CA TYR A 24 -17.19 12.00 -1.31
C TYR A 24 -16.06 12.89 -1.90
N GLY A 25 -16.44 13.83 -2.78
CA GLY A 25 -15.54 14.63 -3.63
C GLY A 25 -16.10 14.98 -5.02
N GLY A 26 -17.13 14.27 -5.51
CA GLY A 26 -17.48 14.22 -6.93
C GLY A 26 -18.10 15.44 -7.63
N GLU A 27 -18.53 16.51 -6.94
CA GLU A 27 -19.26 17.60 -7.64
C GLU A 27 -18.45 18.90 -7.82
N LYS A 28 -17.32 19.07 -7.12
CA LYS A 28 -16.41 20.21 -7.33
C LYS A 28 -15.20 19.88 -8.22
N ASP A 29 -14.87 18.59 -8.39
CA ASP A 29 -13.67 18.18 -9.13
C ASP A 29 -13.80 18.26 -10.66
N ALA A 30 -15.02 18.29 -11.21
CA ALA A 30 -15.24 18.55 -12.63
C ALA A 30 -14.86 20.00 -13.06
N ALA A 31 -14.64 20.90 -12.08
CA ALA A 31 -14.32 22.30 -12.32
C ALA A 31 -12.83 22.67 -12.14
N SER A 32 -11.99 21.78 -11.61
CA SER A 32 -10.57 22.10 -11.36
C SER A 32 -9.76 22.13 -12.67
N LEU A 33 -8.74 22.99 -12.73
CA LEU A 33 -7.87 23.10 -13.91
C LEU A 33 -7.08 21.80 -14.10
N SER A 34 -6.73 21.13 -13.01
CA SER A 34 -6.06 19.83 -13.00
C SER A 34 -6.91 18.73 -13.65
N ALA A 35 -8.21 18.63 -13.31
CA ALA A 35 -9.09 17.63 -13.91
C ALA A 35 -9.23 17.83 -15.42
N ARG A 36 -9.32 19.08 -15.89
CA ARG A 36 -9.36 19.41 -17.32
C ARG A 36 -8.07 19.01 -18.04
N ARG A 37 -6.92 19.29 -17.42
CA ARG A 37 -5.60 18.88 -17.94
C ARG A 37 -5.48 17.35 -18.02
N LEU A 38 -5.91 16.63 -16.99
CA LEU A 38 -5.87 15.17 -16.97
C LEU A 38 -6.78 14.56 -18.05
N ALA A 39 -8.02 15.04 -18.16
CA ALA A 39 -8.94 14.57 -19.20
C ALA A 39 -8.43 14.84 -20.62
N LEU A 40 -7.77 15.98 -20.84
CA LEU A 40 -7.13 16.30 -22.11
C LEU A 40 -5.95 15.36 -22.41
N ALA A 41 -5.09 15.11 -21.41
CA ALA A 41 -3.96 14.19 -21.53
C ALA A 41 -4.43 12.78 -21.91
N ASP A 42 -5.42 12.24 -21.19
CA ASP A 42 -6.02 10.94 -21.46
C ASP A 42 -6.62 10.88 -22.87
N LYS A 43 -7.35 11.92 -23.28
CA LYS A 43 -7.94 12.00 -24.62
C LYS A 43 -6.88 11.96 -25.71
N LEU A 44 -5.82 12.76 -25.58
CA LEU A 44 -4.73 12.82 -26.57
C LEU A 44 -3.99 11.48 -26.66
N ALA A 45 -3.68 10.85 -25.52
CA ALA A 45 -3.02 9.56 -25.49
C ALA A 45 -3.88 8.45 -26.11
N MET A 46 -5.19 8.44 -25.82
CA MET A 46 -6.13 7.48 -26.42
C MET A 46 -6.26 7.64 -27.94
N GLN A 47 -6.35 8.88 -28.43
CA GLN A 47 -6.40 9.16 -29.86
C GLN A 47 -5.10 8.73 -30.55
N PHE A 48 -3.96 8.96 -29.93
CA PHE A 48 -2.66 8.54 -30.46
C PHE A 48 -2.59 7.02 -30.68
N PHE A 49 -2.93 6.22 -29.67
CA PHE A 49 -2.88 4.75 -29.76
C PHE A 49 -4.05 4.12 -30.52
N ALA A 50 -5.04 4.91 -30.95
CA ALA A 50 -6.01 4.47 -31.94
C ALA A 50 -5.39 4.41 -33.35
N GLU A 51 -4.43 5.29 -33.64
CA GLU A 51 -3.78 5.41 -34.95
C GLU A 51 -2.38 4.79 -34.98
N HIS A 52 -1.72 4.65 -33.82
CA HIS A 52 -0.34 4.18 -33.70
C HIS A 52 -0.23 2.82 -33.00
N PRO A 53 0.84 2.05 -33.27
CA PRO A 53 1.11 0.79 -32.59
C PRO A 53 1.28 0.94 -31.06
N LEU A 54 0.81 -0.05 -30.29
CA LEU A 54 0.85 -0.02 -28.81
C LEU A 54 2.26 -0.21 -28.23
N ASP A 55 3.17 -0.75 -29.02
CA ASP A 55 4.59 -0.98 -28.75
C ASP A 55 5.47 0.25 -29.03
N THR A 56 4.90 1.33 -29.58
CA THR A 56 5.59 2.63 -29.72
C THR A 56 6.23 3.02 -28.39
N ALA A 57 7.53 3.33 -28.37
CA ALA A 57 8.26 3.66 -27.15
C ALA A 57 7.67 4.89 -26.43
N THR A 58 7.71 4.89 -25.09
CA THR A 58 7.14 5.99 -24.28
C THR A 58 7.78 7.34 -24.62
N GLU A 59 9.09 7.39 -24.84
CA GLU A 59 9.80 8.62 -25.20
C GLU A 59 9.34 9.19 -26.54
N GLN A 60 9.05 8.32 -27.52
CA GLN A 60 8.57 8.72 -28.84
C GLN A 60 7.12 9.21 -28.80
N ALA A 61 6.26 8.53 -28.04
CA ALA A 61 4.89 8.99 -27.82
C ALA A 61 4.88 10.33 -27.07
N LEU A 62 5.74 10.47 -26.06
CA LEU A 62 5.86 11.68 -25.25
C LEU A 62 6.38 12.88 -26.07
N SER A 63 7.41 12.69 -26.90
CA SER A 63 7.95 13.76 -27.75
C SER A 63 6.92 14.31 -28.76
N THR A 64 5.97 13.46 -29.17
CA THR A 64 4.87 13.85 -30.07
C THR A 64 3.71 14.50 -29.30
N LEU A 65 3.32 13.94 -28.16
CA LEU A 65 2.10 14.35 -27.44
C LEU A 65 2.33 15.54 -26.50
N LEU A 66 3.51 15.68 -25.90
CA LEU A 66 3.78 16.75 -24.93
C LEU A 66 3.63 18.15 -25.53
N PRO A 67 4.16 18.47 -26.74
CA PRO A 67 3.95 19.79 -27.35
C PRO A 67 2.47 20.09 -27.59
N ILE A 68 1.71 19.12 -28.10
CA ILE A 68 0.27 19.24 -28.37
C ILE A 68 -0.50 19.46 -27.06
N PHE A 69 -0.13 18.73 -26.01
CA PHE A 69 -0.73 18.86 -24.68
C PHE A 69 -0.49 20.24 -24.07
N LEU A 70 0.73 20.78 -24.18
CA LEU A 70 1.08 22.12 -23.70
C LEU A 70 0.34 23.20 -24.50
N GLU A 71 0.28 23.08 -25.82
CA GLU A 71 -0.44 24.02 -26.69
C GLU A 71 -1.94 24.06 -26.37
N LYS A 72 -2.55 22.89 -26.16
CA LYS A 72 -3.99 22.76 -25.85
C LYS A 72 -4.34 22.99 -24.37
N SER A 73 -3.35 23.27 -23.51
CA SER A 73 -3.54 23.57 -22.09
C SER A 73 -3.18 25.03 -21.79
N PRO A 74 -4.14 25.97 -21.86
CA PRO A 74 -3.86 27.39 -21.65
C PRO A 74 -3.20 27.65 -20.29
N GLY A 75 -2.10 28.40 -20.31
CA GLY A 75 -1.37 28.81 -19.10
C GLY A 75 -0.57 27.69 -18.42
N LEU A 76 -0.40 26.52 -19.06
CA LEU A 76 0.50 25.48 -18.58
C LEU A 76 1.93 25.75 -19.11
N PRO A 77 2.90 26.11 -18.26
CA PRO A 77 4.27 26.29 -18.71
C PRO A 77 4.92 24.94 -19.03
N SER A 78 5.90 24.93 -19.94
CA SER A 78 6.67 23.72 -20.27
C SER A 78 7.46 23.15 -19.09
N ARG A 79 7.81 24.01 -18.13
CA ARG A 79 8.45 23.65 -16.86
C ARG A 79 7.78 24.40 -15.71
N PRO A 80 7.60 23.77 -14.54
CA PRO A 80 7.01 24.46 -13.41
C PRO A 80 7.83 25.68 -12.97
N SER A 81 7.15 26.76 -12.57
CA SER A 81 7.79 28.03 -12.20
C SER A 81 8.25 28.08 -10.74
N ALA A 82 7.76 27.19 -9.89
CA ALA A 82 8.09 27.09 -8.46
C ALA A 82 8.03 25.63 -8.01
N ALA A 83 8.54 25.34 -6.81
CA ALA A 83 8.33 24.03 -6.17
C ALA A 83 6.84 23.85 -5.80
N PRO A 84 6.31 22.61 -5.83
CA PRO A 84 4.92 22.38 -5.47
C PRO A 84 4.76 22.51 -3.95
N ILE A 85 3.67 23.14 -3.52
CA ILE A 85 3.24 23.12 -2.12
C ILE A 85 2.77 21.70 -1.82
N THR A 86 3.50 21.01 -0.95
CA THR A 86 3.22 19.62 -0.57
C THR A 86 2.17 19.54 0.55
N GLY A 87 1.68 18.32 0.84
CA GLY A 87 0.81 18.07 1.99
C GLY A 87 1.45 18.50 3.31
N ASP A 88 2.74 18.26 3.49
CA ASP A 88 3.49 18.65 4.69
C ASP A 88 3.61 20.17 4.83
N ASP A 89 3.83 20.87 3.71
CA ASP A 89 3.88 22.33 3.69
C ASP A 89 2.51 22.92 4.06
N LEU A 90 1.44 22.33 3.54
CA LEU A 90 0.07 22.69 3.88
C LEU A 90 -0.22 22.46 5.37
N GLN A 91 0.16 21.31 5.93
CA GLN A 91 -0.04 21.01 7.35
C GLN A 91 0.70 22.02 8.25
N LYS A 92 1.94 22.36 7.91
CA LYS A 92 2.71 23.39 8.62
C LYS A 92 2.06 24.77 8.53
N ALA A 93 1.54 25.13 7.35
CA ALA A 93 0.83 26.40 7.14
C ALA A 93 -0.47 26.47 7.96
N VAL A 94 -1.24 25.37 7.97
CA VAL A 94 -2.48 25.22 8.76
C VAL A 94 -2.18 25.38 10.26
N GLU A 95 -1.17 24.69 10.79
CA GLU A 95 -0.87 24.75 12.23
C GLU A 95 -0.39 26.14 12.66
N ARG A 96 0.42 26.81 11.82
CA ARG A 96 0.84 28.19 12.06
C ARG A 96 -0.35 29.14 12.10
N GLU A 97 -1.25 29.04 11.13
CA GLU A 97 -2.41 29.92 11.02
C GLU A 97 -3.41 29.67 12.16
N ILE A 98 -3.72 28.41 12.47
CA ILE A 98 -4.60 28.05 13.59
C ILE A 98 -4.01 28.51 14.93
N THR A 99 -2.71 28.35 15.13
CA THR A 99 -2.05 28.83 16.36
C THR A 99 -2.11 30.35 16.46
N ARG A 100 -1.86 31.07 15.38
CA ARG A 100 -1.99 32.54 15.33
C ARG A 100 -3.42 32.99 15.65
N LEU A 101 -4.43 32.34 15.05
CA LEU A 101 -5.84 32.65 15.32
C LEU A 101 -6.21 32.36 16.78
N ALA A 102 -5.79 31.22 17.32
CA ALA A 102 -6.03 30.85 18.71
C ALA A 102 -5.39 31.83 19.70
N GLN A 103 -4.15 32.29 19.43
CA GLN A 103 -3.48 33.31 20.24
C GLN A 103 -4.14 34.69 20.15
N THR A 104 -4.81 34.98 19.03
CA THR A 104 -5.55 36.24 18.86
C THR A 104 -6.90 36.18 19.59
N HIS A 105 -7.60 35.05 19.50
CA HIS A 105 -8.91 34.85 20.11
C HIS A 105 -8.83 34.63 21.63
N VAL A 106 -7.88 33.82 22.07
CA VAL A 106 -7.63 33.50 23.48
C VAL A 106 -6.17 33.87 23.80
N PRO A 107 -5.88 35.16 24.07
CA PRO A 107 -4.52 35.63 24.29
C PRO A 107 -3.90 34.94 25.50
N PRO A 108 -2.59 34.66 25.49
CA PRO A 108 -1.90 34.08 26.65
C PRO A 108 -2.18 34.92 27.91
N PRO A 109 -2.49 34.29 29.05
CA PRO A 109 -2.78 35.02 30.26
C PRO A 109 -1.48 35.65 30.81
N ASP A 110 -1.62 36.84 31.37
CA ASP A 110 -0.52 37.52 32.06
C ASP A 110 -0.25 36.81 33.40
N GLN A 111 0.95 36.26 33.53
CA GLN A 111 1.36 35.48 34.71
C GLN A 111 1.38 36.33 35.98
N ASP A 112 1.80 37.60 35.89
CA ASP A 112 1.87 38.49 37.04
C ASP A 112 0.45 38.85 37.52
N ALA A 113 -0.46 39.08 36.56
CA ALA A 113 -1.87 39.34 36.87
C ALA A 113 -2.55 38.09 37.49
N LEU A 114 -2.25 36.88 37.00
CA LEU A 114 -2.76 35.64 37.58
C LEU A 114 -2.23 35.42 39.00
N TYR A 115 -0.94 35.68 39.23
CA TYR A 115 -0.34 35.57 40.56
C TYR A 115 -0.93 36.61 41.53
N ALA A 116 -1.20 37.84 41.06
CA ALA A 116 -1.87 38.85 41.86
C ALA A 116 -3.31 38.43 42.25
N GLN A 117 -4.06 37.82 41.32
CA GLN A 117 -5.38 37.24 41.61
C GLN A 117 -5.30 36.09 42.61
N ALA A 118 -4.32 35.19 42.44
CA ALA A 118 -4.07 34.09 43.37
C ALA A 118 -3.73 34.62 44.77
N SER A 119 -2.89 35.65 44.84
CA SER A 119 -2.47 36.30 46.08
C SER A 119 -3.63 37.01 46.80
N ALA A 120 -4.55 37.61 46.05
CA ALA A 120 -5.78 38.19 46.61
C ALA A 120 -6.74 37.12 47.16
N LYS A 121 -6.82 35.97 46.49
CA LYS A 121 -7.69 34.84 46.89
C LYS A 121 -7.13 34.07 48.09
N TYR A 122 -5.81 33.90 48.16
CA TYR A 122 -5.10 33.19 49.24
C TYR A 122 -4.05 34.13 49.86
N PRO A 123 -4.47 35.09 50.70
CA PRO A 123 -3.55 36.03 51.33
C PRO A 123 -2.66 35.34 52.37
N ILE A 124 -1.44 35.85 52.55
CA ILE A 124 -0.46 35.34 53.52
C ILE A 124 -0.09 36.49 54.46
N TYR A 125 -0.22 36.28 55.77
CA TYR A 125 0.23 37.24 56.77
C TYR A 125 1.76 37.20 56.91
N GLN A 126 2.37 38.38 56.92
CA GLN A 126 3.80 38.54 57.12
C GLN A 126 4.12 38.94 58.58
N PRO A 127 5.28 38.53 59.11
CA PRO A 127 5.75 39.04 60.39
C PRO A 127 5.77 40.58 60.39
N GLY A 128 5.10 41.20 61.35
CA GLY A 128 4.88 42.64 61.42
C GLY A 128 3.43 43.07 61.15
N ASP A 129 2.60 42.20 60.57
CA ASP A 129 1.19 42.50 60.31
C ASP A 129 0.39 42.58 61.61
N LYS A 130 -0.55 43.53 61.69
CA LYS A 130 -1.56 43.56 62.76
C LYS A 130 -2.67 42.58 62.41
N VAL A 131 -2.90 41.60 63.28
CA VAL A 131 -3.87 40.53 63.06
C VAL A 131 -4.80 40.41 64.27
N VAL A 132 -6.03 39.98 64.01
CA VAL A 132 -7.00 39.60 65.05
C VAL A 132 -7.18 38.08 64.99
N VAL A 133 -6.80 37.41 66.08
CA VAL A 133 -6.85 35.96 66.18
C VAL A 133 -7.95 35.55 67.15
N VAL A 134 -8.92 34.78 66.66
CA VAL A 134 -9.98 34.19 67.50
C VAL A 134 -9.56 32.77 67.87
N TYR A 135 -9.57 32.44 69.15
CA TYR A 135 -9.17 31.12 69.64
C TYR A 135 -9.94 30.75 70.92
N ARG A 136 -9.94 29.46 71.26
CA ARG A 136 -10.70 28.87 72.37
C ARG A 136 -9.77 28.09 73.31
N ALA A 137 -8.99 28.82 74.12
CA ALA A 137 -8.15 28.19 75.15
C ALA A 137 -8.98 27.55 76.29
N ASN A 138 -10.23 27.99 76.48
CA ASN A 138 -11.22 27.34 77.34
C ASN A 138 -12.37 26.84 76.47
N PRO A 139 -12.75 25.55 76.51
CA PRO A 139 -13.81 24.98 75.68
C PRO A 139 -15.16 25.71 75.74
N ARG A 140 -15.42 26.49 76.80
CA ARG A 140 -16.71 27.18 77.00
C ARG A 140 -16.85 28.52 76.28
N TYR A 141 -15.76 29.23 75.98
CA TYR A 141 -15.83 30.59 75.42
C TYR A 141 -14.69 30.86 74.42
N SER A 142 -14.98 31.52 73.30
CA SER A 142 -13.98 32.04 72.37
C SER A 142 -13.45 33.40 72.83
N THR A 143 -12.18 33.67 72.55
CA THR A 143 -11.51 34.94 72.83
C THR A 143 -10.89 35.47 71.54
N ALA A 144 -11.10 36.75 71.25
CA ALA A 144 -10.38 37.46 70.18
C ALA A 144 -9.18 38.19 70.78
N HIS A 145 -8.02 38.09 70.12
CA HIS A 145 -6.82 38.81 70.49
C HIS A 145 -6.25 39.55 69.29
N GLU A 146 -6.11 40.87 69.42
CA GLU A 146 -5.45 41.72 68.45
C GLU A 146 -3.98 41.92 68.84
N GLY A 147 -3.09 41.81 67.87
CA GLY A 147 -1.67 42.13 68.06
C GLY A 147 -0.85 41.98 66.79
N THR A 148 0.44 42.27 66.88
CA THR A 148 1.38 42.11 65.77
C THR A 148 1.82 40.65 65.63
N TYR A 149 1.63 40.06 64.45
CA TYR A 149 2.11 38.72 64.13
C TYR A 149 3.64 38.71 64.06
N GLN A 150 4.28 37.76 64.75
CA GLN A 150 5.74 37.63 64.83
C GLN A 150 6.26 36.33 64.21
N GLY A 151 5.38 35.52 63.62
CA GLY A 151 5.74 34.23 63.03
C GLY A 151 5.10 33.03 63.73
N ARG A 152 5.21 31.88 63.09
CA ARG A 152 4.75 30.58 63.57
C ARG A 152 5.92 29.79 64.15
N SER A 153 5.72 29.20 65.32
CA SER A 153 6.70 28.32 65.98
C SER A 153 6.04 26.97 66.26
N GLY A 154 6.16 26.05 65.31
CA GLY A 154 5.53 24.73 65.38
C GLY A 154 4.00 24.81 65.46
N ALA A 155 3.44 24.37 66.58
CA ALA A 155 1.99 24.34 66.85
C ALA A 155 1.42 25.67 67.39
N TYR A 156 2.23 26.72 67.47
CA TYR A 156 1.85 28.00 68.07
C TYR A 156 2.08 29.18 67.11
N LEU A 157 1.18 30.15 67.18
CA LEU A 157 1.30 31.47 66.56
C LEU A 157 1.77 32.48 67.62
N LYS A 158 2.76 33.29 67.28
CA LYS A 158 3.22 34.38 68.15
C LYS A 158 2.57 35.69 67.72
N VAL A 159 1.73 36.25 68.59
CA VAL A 159 0.99 37.50 68.33
C VAL A 159 1.19 38.43 69.53
N GLY A 160 1.96 39.51 69.34
CA GLY A 160 2.37 40.41 70.42
C GLY A 160 3.12 39.66 71.53
N ALA A 161 2.58 39.70 72.75
CA ALA A 161 3.12 38.99 73.90
C ALA A 161 2.52 37.58 74.10
N ARG A 162 1.57 37.15 73.26
CA ARG A 162 0.86 35.87 73.42
C ARG A 162 1.36 34.81 72.46
N MET A 163 1.40 33.57 72.96
CA MET A 163 1.56 32.35 72.19
C MET A 163 0.20 31.66 72.11
N ILE A 164 -0.39 31.62 70.92
CA ILE A 164 -1.72 31.05 70.68
C ILE A 164 -1.54 29.69 70.01
N ARG A 165 -2.16 28.64 70.55
CA ARG A 165 -2.08 27.29 69.98
C ARG A 165 -3.00 27.18 68.76
N ILE A 166 -2.48 26.67 67.64
CA ILE A 166 -3.27 26.49 66.40
C ILE A 166 -4.47 25.57 66.62
N ALA A 167 -4.32 24.52 67.43
CA ALA A 167 -5.42 23.60 67.76
C ALA A 167 -6.61 24.30 68.44
N ASP A 168 -6.38 25.40 69.16
CA ASP A 168 -7.45 26.16 69.83
C ASP A 168 -8.22 27.07 68.86
N MET A 169 -7.75 27.19 67.63
CA MET A 169 -8.37 27.98 66.57
C MET A 169 -9.22 27.13 65.61
N VAL A 170 -8.95 25.83 65.52
CA VAL A 170 -9.62 24.91 64.58
C VAL A 170 -11.09 24.70 64.98
N GLY A 171 -11.98 24.63 63.99
CA GLY A 171 -13.42 24.34 64.22
C GLY A 171 -14.21 25.51 64.81
N LEU A 172 -13.66 26.72 64.75
CA LEU A 172 -14.38 27.98 65.00
C LEU A 172 -14.85 28.55 63.66
N ASP A 173 -16.04 29.15 63.63
CA ASP A 173 -16.63 29.69 62.40
C ASP A 173 -15.67 30.63 61.66
N ASN A 174 -15.49 30.39 60.36
CA ASN A 174 -14.57 31.11 59.45
C ASN A 174 -13.08 31.11 59.82
N ASN A 175 -12.69 30.46 60.92
CA ASN A 175 -11.32 30.54 61.42
C ASN A 175 -10.37 29.62 60.65
N ASP A 176 -10.89 28.61 59.95
CA ASP A 176 -10.08 27.76 59.05
C ASP A 176 -9.53 28.56 57.86
N VAL A 177 -10.31 29.54 57.36
CA VAL A 177 -9.87 30.46 56.30
C VAL A 177 -8.83 31.45 56.83
N GLU A 178 -8.99 31.94 58.07
CA GLU A 178 -7.99 32.80 58.71
C GLU A 178 -6.70 32.04 59.05
N LEU A 179 -6.81 30.80 59.54
CA LEU A 179 -5.69 29.92 59.86
C LEU A 179 -4.81 29.67 58.64
N LEU A 180 -5.42 29.51 57.47
CA LEU A 180 -4.70 29.32 56.21
C LEU A 180 -3.72 30.46 55.93
N LYS A 181 -4.10 31.71 56.23
CA LYS A 181 -3.26 32.90 56.00
C LYS A 181 -1.99 32.93 56.84
N PHE A 182 -1.98 32.24 57.98
CA PHE A 182 -0.80 32.06 58.83
C PHE A 182 0.10 30.89 58.39
N ASN A 183 -0.32 30.14 57.37
CA ASN A 183 0.42 29.04 56.79
C ASN A 183 0.93 29.41 55.39
N PRO A 184 2.14 29.99 55.27
CA PRO A 184 2.66 30.46 53.99
C PRO A 184 2.86 29.31 52.99
N GLU A 185 3.28 28.13 53.45
CA GLU A 185 3.51 26.96 52.61
C GLU A 185 2.21 26.50 51.95
N GLU A 186 1.15 26.35 52.74
CA GLU A 186 -0.15 25.87 52.24
C GLU A 186 -0.85 26.92 51.38
N SER A 187 -0.76 28.20 51.75
CA SER A 187 -1.32 29.29 50.93
C SER A 187 -0.59 29.40 49.59
N GLU A 188 0.73 29.28 49.56
CA GLU A 188 1.48 29.29 48.30
C GLU A 188 1.16 28.07 47.45
N ARG A 189 1.01 26.89 48.05
CA ARG A 189 0.53 25.68 47.37
C ARG A 189 -0.82 25.93 46.68
N LEU A 190 -1.79 26.53 47.38
CA LEU A 190 -3.10 26.86 46.82
C LEU A 190 -3.06 27.94 45.73
N ARG A 191 -2.13 28.91 45.83
CA ARG A 191 -1.89 29.88 44.75
C ARG A 191 -1.39 29.21 43.48
N GLN A 192 -0.41 28.32 43.61
CA GLN A 192 0.13 27.54 42.50
C GLN A 192 -0.97 26.67 41.86
N GLU A 193 -1.81 26.01 42.67
CA GLU A 193 -2.95 25.24 42.17
C GLU A 193 -3.97 26.11 41.44
N PHE A 194 -4.27 27.31 41.96
CA PHE A 194 -5.16 28.24 41.29
C PHE A 194 -4.62 28.70 39.93
N ILE A 195 -3.34 29.07 39.87
CA ILE A 195 -2.68 29.46 38.62
C ILE A 195 -2.70 28.29 37.64
N ALA A 196 -2.36 27.07 38.09
CA ALA A 196 -2.39 25.88 37.26
C ALA A 196 -3.80 25.60 36.71
N ALA A 197 -4.84 25.76 37.53
CA ALA A 197 -6.23 25.57 37.11
C ALA A 197 -6.67 26.60 36.06
N GLU A 198 -6.34 27.88 36.24
CA GLU A 198 -6.66 28.93 35.25
C GLU A 198 -5.85 28.76 33.95
N MET A 199 -4.57 28.38 34.05
CA MET A 199 -3.74 28.03 32.89
C MET A 199 -4.31 26.83 32.12
N GLU A 200 -4.82 25.82 32.83
CA GLU A 200 -5.44 24.66 32.21
C GLU A 200 -6.76 25.03 31.51
N LYS A 201 -7.59 25.85 32.16
CA LYS A 201 -8.81 26.39 31.54
C LYS A 201 -8.50 27.17 30.26
N HIS A 202 -7.46 27.99 30.28
CA HIS A 202 -6.98 28.72 29.10
C HIS A 202 -6.50 27.78 27.99
N ARG A 203 -5.69 26.77 28.34
CA ARG A 203 -5.20 25.75 27.41
C ARG A 203 -6.35 24.99 26.74
N LEU A 204 -7.37 24.61 27.51
CA LEU A 204 -8.56 23.94 27.01
C LEU A 204 -9.35 24.85 26.06
N ALA A 205 -9.55 26.12 26.41
CA ALA A 205 -10.22 27.10 25.54
C ALA A 205 -9.47 27.30 24.21
N GLN A 206 -8.13 27.37 24.24
CA GLN A 206 -7.34 27.39 23.01
C GLN A 206 -7.51 26.11 22.20
N ALA A 207 -7.44 24.94 22.83
CA ALA A 207 -7.58 23.66 22.14
C ALA A 207 -8.96 23.50 21.49
N GLU A 208 -10.03 23.93 22.17
CA GLU A 208 -11.40 23.93 21.65
C GLU A 208 -11.53 24.85 20.44
N TYR A 209 -11.05 26.09 20.54
CA TYR A 209 -11.06 27.03 19.41
C TYR A 209 -10.26 26.50 18.21
N LYS A 210 -9.06 25.94 18.47
CA LYS A 210 -8.25 25.32 17.41
C LYS A 210 -9.00 24.18 16.74
N LYS A 211 -9.72 23.34 17.49
CA LYS A 211 -10.50 22.23 16.97
C LYS A 211 -11.66 22.72 16.09
N GLU A 212 -12.37 23.74 16.54
CA GLU A 212 -13.53 24.32 15.82
C GLU A 212 -13.11 24.98 14.50
N GLN A 213 -12.01 25.74 14.49
CA GLN A 213 -11.58 26.50 13.31
C GLN A 213 -10.77 25.67 12.30
N ARG A 214 -10.24 24.51 12.71
CA ARG A 214 -9.34 23.69 11.87
C ARG A 214 -9.94 23.32 10.51
N PRO A 215 -11.20 22.85 10.38
CA PRO A 215 -11.76 22.46 9.09
C PRO A 215 -11.86 23.63 8.10
N GLU A 216 -12.24 24.82 8.57
CA GLU A 216 -12.33 26.02 7.73
C GLU A 216 -10.96 26.45 7.23
N VAL A 217 -9.96 26.49 8.12
CA VAL A 217 -8.58 26.85 7.75
C VAL A 217 -7.99 25.85 6.76
N ILE A 218 -8.20 24.55 6.97
CA ILE A 218 -7.76 23.49 6.03
C ILE A 218 -8.39 23.73 4.67
N THR A 219 -9.71 23.93 4.61
CA THR A 219 -10.44 24.12 3.33
C THR A 219 -9.96 25.34 2.57
N ARG A 220 -9.75 26.47 3.28
CA ARG A 220 -9.26 27.71 2.68
C ARG A 220 -7.83 27.56 2.17
N LEU A 221 -6.92 27.03 2.98
CA LEU A 221 -5.51 26.91 2.63
C LEU A 221 -5.27 25.82 1.57
N SER A 222 -6.04 24.73 1.58
CA SER A 222 -5.95 23.70 0.55
C SER A 222 -6.37 24.26 -0.82
N ALA A 223 -7.47 25.02 -0.89
CA ALA A 223 -7.91 25.67 -2.12
C ALA A 223 -6.86 26.67 -2.65
N GLN A 224 -6.23 27.45 -1.76
CA GLN A 224 -5.14 28.36 -2.12
C GLN A 224 -3.91 27.62 -2.63
N ALA A 225 -3.52 26.52 -1.98
CA ALA A 225 -2.40 25.68 -2.38
C ALA A 225 -2.64 25.01 -3.74
N THR A 226 -3.84 24.46 -3.97
CA THR A 226 -4.25 23.90 -5.26
C THR A 226 -4.12 24.94 -6.37
N LEU A 227 -4.69 26.13 -6.18
CA LEU A 227 -4.60 27.21 -7.18
C LEU A 227 -3.15 27.64 -7.44
N ALA A 228 -2.33 27.74 -6.39
CA ALA A 228 -0.91 28.10 -6.51
C ALA A 228 -0.11 27.04 -7.28
N ASN A 229 -0.34 25.75 -7.01
CA ASN A 229 0.32 24.65 -7.71
C ASN A 229 -0.13 24.56 -9.18
N GLU A 230 -1.42 24.72 -9.44
CA GLU A 230 -1.97 24.74 -10.81
C GLU A 230 -1.40 25.88 -11.64
N LYS A 231 -1.27 27.07 -11.04
CA LYS A 231 -0.63 28.25 -11.64
C LYS A 231 0.88 28.06 -11.83
N ALA A 232 1.54 27.36 -10.92
CA ALA A 232 2.95 27.03 -11.04
C ALA A 232 3.23 26.00 -12.14
N GLY A 233 2.20 25.37 -12.71
CA GLY A 233 2.31 24.42 -13.83
C GLY A 233 2.28 22.96 -13.43
N TYR A 234 1.78 22.64 -12.23
CA TYR A 234 1.49 21.27 -11.82
C TYR A 234 0.06 20.88 -12.17
N THR A 235 -0.15 19.58 -12.30
CA THR A 235 -1.48 18.96 -12.40
C THR A 235 -1.62 17.99 -11.25
N GLN A 236 -2.71 18.09 -10.51
CA GLN A 236 -3.04 17.14 -9.47
C GLN A 236 -3.51 15.82 -10.11
N VAL A 237 -2.84 14.72 -9.79
CA VAL A 237 -3.26 13.37 -10.17
C VAL A 237 -3.33 12.56 -8.89
N GLN A 238 -4.55 12.16 -8.52
CA GLN A 238 -4.85 11.58 -7.20
C GLN A 238 -4.38 12.55 -6.09
N ASN A 239 -3.32 12.19 -5.35
CA ASN A 239 -2.76 12.99 -4.26
C ASN A 239 -1.35 13.53 -4.55
N THR A 240 -0.91 13.51 -5.82
CA THR A 240 0.44 13.92 -6.20
C THR A 240 0.42 15.03 -7.24
N TRP A 241 1.29 16.02 -7.06
CA TRP A 241 1.49 17.11 -8.01
C TRP A 241 2.52 16.72 -9.07
N LEU A 242 2.04 16.48 -10.28
CA LEU A 242 2.88 16.04 -11.39
C LEU A 242 3.22 17.19 -12.34
N LYS A 243 4.44 17.16 -12.88
CA LYS A 243 4.86 18.05 -13.97
C LYS A 243 4.20 17.61 -15.28
N PRO A 244 4.06 18.49 -16.29
CA PRO A 244 3.35 18.18 -17.54
C PRO A 244 3.84 16.91 -18.24
N GLU A 245 5.15 16.68 -18.23
CA GLU A 245 5.78 15.48 -18.78
C GLU A 245 5.28 14.20 -18.12
N LEU A 246 5.29 14.15 -16.78
CA LEU A 246 4.85 12.98 -16.01
C LEU A 246 3.35 12.74 -16.11
N VAL A 247 2.55 13.81 -16.24
CA VAL A 247 1.12 13.70 -16.53
C VAL A 247 0.91 12.98 -17.86
N MET A 248 1.64 13.38 -18.91
CA MET A 248 1.51 12.72 -20.21
C MET A 248 2.02 11.29 -20.21
N THR A 249 3.13 11.00 -19.53
CA THR A 249 3.62 9.63 -19.37
C THR A 249 2.56 8.75 -18.68
N SER A 250 1.94 9.22 -17.61
CA SER A 250 0.87 8.50 -16.92
C SER A 250 -0.35 8.26 -17.81
N ALA A 251 -0.75 9.25 -18.61
CA ALA A 251 -1.84 9.13 -19.58
C ALA A 251 -1.50 8.13 -20.70
N ILE A 252 -0.27 8.12 -21.21
CA ILE A 252 0.24 7.16 -22.20
C ILE A 252 0.10 5.72 -21.68
N ASP A 253 0.58 5.46 -20.46
CA ASP A 253 0.52 4.12 -19.87
C ASP A 253 -0.93 3.67 -19.63
N THR A 254 -1.77 4.60 -19.18
CA THR A 254 -3.21 4.34 -18.98
C THR A 254 -3.91 4.03 -20.30
N ALA A 255 -3.63 4.80 -21.36
CA ALA A 255 -4.18 4.58 -22.68
C ALA A 255 -3.76 3.22 -23.26
N ARG A 256 -2.49 2.81 -23.10
CA ARG A 256 -2.02 1.49 -23.51
C ARG A 256 -2.78 0.36 -22.81
N ARG A 257 -2.89 0.43 -21.47
CA ARG A 257 -3.62 -0.59 -20.68
C ARG A 257 -5.06 -0.73 -21.15
N LYS A 258 -5.78 0.39 -21.23
CA LYS A 258 -7.20 0.40 -21.66
C LYS A 258 -7.36 -0.09 -23.10
N THR A 259 -6.47 0.31 -24.02
CA THR A 259 -6.55 -0.13 -25.42
C THR A 259 -6.25 -1.62 -25.56
N ARG A 260 -5.29 -2.18 -24.80
CA ARG A 260 -5.05 -3.63 -24.75
C ARG A 260 -6.29 -4.37 -24.24
N GLN A 261 -6.86 -3.92 -23.13
CA GLN A 261 -8.08 -4.51 -22.57
C GLN A 261 -9.23 -4.50 -23.59
N GLN A 262 -9.50 -3.38 -24.25
CA GLN A 262 -10.52 -3.28 -25.29
C GLN A 262 -10.27 -4.23 -26.47
N LYS A 263 -9.00 -4.41 -26.88
CA LYS A 263 -8.64 -5.38 -27.93
C LYS A 263 -8.91 -6.83 -27.49
N HIS A 264 -8.57 -7.18 -26.25
CA HIS A 264 -8.85 -8.51 -25.69
C HIS A 264 -10.35 -8.77 -25.56
N GLU A 265 -11.13 -7.80 -25.06
CA GLU A 265 -12.58 -7.90 -24.96
C GLU A 265 -13.25 -8.09 -26.33
N ARG A 266 -12.82 -7.32 -27.35
CA ARG A 266 -13.31 -7.51 -28.73
C ARG A 266 -12.95 -8.87 -29.29
N ALA A 267 -11.72 -9.36 -29.05
CA ALA A 267 -11.32 -10.70 -29.49
C ALA A 267 -12.17 -11.78 -28.81
N ASN A 268 -12.46 -11.64 -27.51
CA ASN A 268 -13.35 -12.54 -26.78
C ASN A 268 -14.79 -12.50 -27.31
N GLN A 269 -15.33 -11.31 -27.61
CA GLN A 269 -16.66 -11.18 -28.22
C GLN A 269 -16.73 -11.87 -29.59
N VAL A 270 -15.70 -11.71 -30.42
CA VAL A 270 -15.61 -12.42 -31.71
C VAL A 270 -15.55 -13.94 -31.50
N ARG A 271 -14.79 -14.41 -30.50
CA ARG A 271 -14.71 -15.84 -30.14
C ARG A 271 -16.08 -16.40 -29.74
N LEU A 272 -16.78 -15.72 -28.82
CA LEU A 272 -18.11 -16.12 -28.38
C LEU A 272 -19.14 -16.10 -29.53
N GLY A 273 -19.05 -15.12 -30.42
CA GLY A 273 -19.89 -15.07 -31.62
C GLY A 273 -19.68 -16.27 -32.55
N LYS A 274 -18.43 -16.75 -32.71
CA LYS A 274 -18.15 -17.96 -33.49
C LYS A 274 -18.74 -19.21 -32.85
N ILE A 275 -18.64 -19.35 -31.52
CA ILE A 275 -19.24 -20.45 -30.76
C ILE A 275 -20.75 -20.49 -30.99
N ALA A 276 -21.43 -19.35 -30.83
CA ALA A 276 -22.87 -19.26 -31.04
C ALA A 276 -23.30 -19.65 -32.48
N VAL A 277 -22.49 -19.30 -33.50
CA VAL A 277 -22.75 -19.73 -34.88
C VAL A 277 -22.61 -21.25 -35.02
N ILE A 278 -21.57 -21.85 -34.46
CA ILE A 278 -21.34 -23.31 -34.49
C ILE A 278 -22.49 -24.04 -33.77
N GLU A 279 -22.90 -23.57 -32.60
CA GLU A 279 -24.03 -24.12 -31.85
C GLU A 279 -25.34 -24.02 -32.65
N SER A 280 -25.60 -22.88 -33.30
CA SER A 280 -26.80 -22.71 -34.14
C SER A 280 -26.80 -23.65 -35.35
N GLN A 281 -25.63 -23.90 -35.96
CA GLN A 281 -25.46 -24.85 -37.06
C GLN A 281 -25.69 -26.27 -36.58
N ALA A 282 -25.13 -26.66 -35.43
CA ALA A 282 -25.37 -27.95 -34.80
C ALA A 282 -26.85 -28.17 -34.50
N GLN A 283 -27.54 -27.16 -33.92
CA GLN A 283 -28.97 -27.22 -33.63
C GLN A 283 -29.81 -27.35 -34.91
N SER A 284 -29.43 -26.67 -36.00
CA SER A 284 -30.09 -26.79 -37.31
C SER A 284 -29.87 -28.17 -37.96
N LEU A 285 -28.71 -28.79 -37.76
CA LEU A 285 -28.43 -30.15 -38.27
C LEU A 285 -29.23 -31.20 -37.48
N ILE A 286 -29.32 -31.05 -36.16
CA ILE A 286 -30.13 -31.90 -35.29
C ILE A 286 -31.62 -31.83 -35.69
N SER A 287 -32.14 -30.63 -35.96
CA SER A 287 -33.55 -30.46 -36.35
C SER A 287 -33.84 -30.91 -37.80
N LYS A 288 -32.84 -30.96 -38.68
CA LYS A 288 -32.96 -31.51 -40.05
C LYS A 288 -32.80 -33.03 -40.11
N ASN A 289 -32.13 -33.64 -39.14
CA ASN A 289 -31.78 -35.06 -39.15
C ASN A 289 -32.59 -35.84 -38.11
N THR A 290 -33.91 -35.86 -38.25
CA THR A 290 -34.82 -36.64 -37.40
C THR A 290 -34.85 -38.15 -37.71
N LEU A 291 -33.88 -38.69 -38.48
CA LEU A 291 -33.75 -40.12 -38.80
C LEU A 291 -32.29 -40.48 -39.22
N ALA A 292 -31.32 -40.39 -38.31
CA ALA A 292 -30.01 -41.06 -38.45
C ALA A 292 -29.40 -41.35 -37.07
N PRO A 293 -28.63 -42.45 -36.89
CA PRO A 293 -28.14 -42.86 -35.58
C PRO A 293 -27.05 -41.91 -35.06
N ALA A 294 -26.88 -41.93 -33.73
CA ALA A 294 -25.99 -41.07 -32.95
C ALA A 294 -24.60 -40.93 -33.60
N ILE A 295 -24.36 -39.78 -34.23
CA ILE A 295 -23.01 -39.31 -34.52
C ILE A 295 -22.51 -38.70 -33.22
N GLU A 296 -21.39 -39.23 -32.73
CA GLU A 296 -20.61 -38.73 -31.60
C GLU A 296 -20.47 -37.21 -31.72
N ARG A 297 -21.03 -36.46 -30.76
CA ARG A 297 -20.97 -35.00 -30.71
C ARG A 297 -19.51 -34.60 -30.57
N LEU A 298 -18.88 -34.06 -31.61
CA LEU A 298 -17.62 -33.35 -31.45
C LEU A 298 -17.87 -32.05 -30.68
N ASP A 299 -17.12 -31.84 -29.60
CA ASP A 299 -17.16 -30.64 -28.77
C ASP A 299 -16.78 -29.40 -29.62
N PRO A 300 -17.65 -28.37 -29.71
CA PRO A 300 -17.34 -27.12 -30.41
C PRO A 300 -16.02 -26.47 -29.96
N GLU A 301 -15.64 -26.62 -28.69
CA GLU A 301 -14.36 -26.11 -28.20
C GLU A 301 -13.17 -26.88 -28.75
N GLU A 302 -13.30 -28.19 -28.94
CA GLU A 302 -12.26 -29.05 -29.52
C GLU A 302 -12.06 -28.78 -31.02
N ILE A 303 -13.13 -28.46 -31.75
CA ILE A 303 -13.05 -28.01 -33.15
C ILE A 303 -12.36 -26.64 -33.24
N ILE A 304 -12.67 -25.72 -32.33
CA ILE A 304 -11.99 -24.41 -32.29
C ILE A 304 -10.53 -24.58 -31.90
N ARG A 305 -10.23 -25.44 -30.92
CA ARG A 305 -8.87 -25.71 -30.43
C ARG A 305 -8.04 -26.36 -31.53
N SER A 306 -8.58 -27.36 -32.24
CA SER A 306 -7.90 -27.98 -33.39
C SER A 306 -7.68 -27.01 -34.55
N GLN A 307 -8.65 -26.13 -34.87
CA GLN A 307 -8.47 -25.08 -35.87
C GLN A 307 -7.46 -24.00 -35.43
N GLN A 308 -7.42 -23.66 -34.14
CA GLN A 308 -6.45 -22.71 -33.58
C GLN A 308 -5.05 -23.31 -33.52
N GLU A 309 -4.91 -24.58 -33.16
CA GLU A 309 -3.66 -25.34 -33.19
C GLU A 309 -3.17 -25.52 -34.63
N GLU A 310 -4.06 -25.77 -35.58
CA GLU A 310 -3.69 -25.85 -37.00
C GLU A 310 -3.27 -24.48 -37.54
N ALA A 311 -3.97 -23.40 -37.19
CA ALA A 311 -3.57 -22.04 -37.52
C ALA A 311 -2.25 -21.63 -36.84
N GLN A 312 -2.03 -22.02 -35.59
CA GLN A 312 -0.77 -21.81 -34.87
C GLN A 312 0.36 -22.60 -35.51
N ARG A 313 0.16 -23.87 -35.89
CA ARG A 313 1.15 -24.67 -36.62
C ARG A 313 1.51 -24.07 -37.97
N ILE A 314 0.53 -23.52 -38.70
CA ILE A 314 0.78 -22.82 -39.96
C ILE A 314 1.58 -21.53 -39.71
N ALA A 315 1.20 -20.73 -38.70
CA ALA A 315 1.89 -19.49 -38.35
C ALA A 315 3.33 -19.73 -37.83
N GLU A 316 3.55 -20.76 -37.01
CA GLU A 316 4.87 -21.18 -36.55
C GLU A 316 5.72 -21.72 -37.70
N ALA A 317 5.14 -22.50 -38.61
CA ALA A 317 5.85 -22.96 -39.81
C ALA A 317 6.24 -21.79 -40.71
N GLU A 318 5.39 -20.76 -40.84
CA GLU A 318 5.67 -19.56 -41.61
C GLU A 318 6.72 -18.66 -40.94
N ALA A 319 6.63 -18.47 -39.61
CA ALA A 319 7.64 -17.77 -38.81
C ALA A 319 8.99 -18.48 -38.85
N LYS A 320 9.01 -19.82 -38.80
CA LYS A 320 10.23 -20.61 -38.93
C LYS A 320 10.84 -20.49 -40.33
N ARG A 321 10.02 -20.50 -41.39
CA ARG A 321 10.50 -20.23 -42.76
C ARG A 321 11.06 -18.82 -42.91
N ALA A 322 10.43 -17.82 -42.28
CA ALA A 322 10.91 -16.45 -42.29
C ALA A 322 12.25 -16.30 -41.53
N ALA A 323 12.36 -16.92 -40.34
CA ALA A 323 13.59 -16.95 -39.56
C ALA A 323 14.72 -17.69 -40.28
N ASP A 324 14.44 -18.82 -40.95
CA ASP A 324 15.41 -19.55 -41.75
C ASP A 324 15.84 -18.76 -43.00
N ALA A 325 14.93 -17.99 -43.61
CA ALA A 325 15.25 -17.11 -44.74
C ALA A 325 16.13 -15.91 -44.29
N GLU A 326 15.86 -15.35 -43.12
CA GLU A 326 16.65 -14.27 -42.53
C GLU A 326 18.03 -14.77 -42.07
N ALA A 327 18.11 -15.94 -41.44
CA ALA A 327 19.37 -16.58 -41.07
C ALA A 327 20.24 -16.90 -42.31
N LYS A 328 19.62 -17.35 -43.42
CA LYS A 328 20.33 -17.54 -44.70
C LYS A 328 20.79 -16.22 -45.30
N ARG A 329 20.01 -15.13 -45.20
CA ARG A 329 20.45 -13.80 -45.64
C ARG A 329 21.64 -13.30 -44.83
N ILE A 330 21.58 -13.42 -43.50
CA ILE A 330 22.68 -13.00 -42.61
C ILE A 330 23.92 -13.86 -42.86
N ALA A 331 23.77 -15.17 -43.08
CA ALA A 331 24.89 -16.04 -43.43
C ALA A 331 25.52 -15.66 -44.79
N ALA A 332 24.70 -15.38 -45.80
CA ALA A 332 25.17 -14.94 -47.12
C ALA A 332 25.84 -13.55 -47.06
N GLU A 333 25.33 -12.63 -46.24
CA GLU A 333 25.93 -11.31 -46.03
C GLU A 333 27.27 -11.41 -45.29
N ASN A 334 27.38 -12.26 -44.29
CA ASN A 334 28.65 -12.54 -43.59
C ASN A 334 29.67 -13.25 -44.50
N GLU A 335 29.23 -14.14 -45.38
CA GLU A 335 30.10 -14.79 -46.37
C GLU A 335 30.56 -13.80 -47.44
N ALA A 336 29.67 -12.93 -47.93
CA ALA A 336 30.02 -11.84 -48.84
C ALA A 336 31.01 -10.86 -48.20
N LYS A 337 30.80 -10.50 -46.93
CA LYS A 337 31.71 -9.63 -46.17
C LYS A 337 33.07 -10.28 -45.98
N ARG A 338 33.14 -11.58 -45.65
CA ARG A 338 34.39 -12.33 -45.59
C ARG A 338 35.13 -12.38 -46.93
N LEU A 339 34.41 -12.56 -48.04
CA LEU A 339 35.00 -12.57 -49.37
C LEU A 339 35.52 -11.18 -49.75
N GLN A 340 34.81 -10.11 -49.35
CA GLN A 340 35.25 -8.73 -49.55
C GLN A 340 36.48 -8.40 -48.70
N GLU A 341 36.51 -8.80 -47.43
CA GLU A 341 37.67 -8.65 -46.55
C GLU A 341 38.88 -9.46 -47.07
N GLN A 342 38.67 -10.68 -47.60
CA GLN A 342 39.73 -11.46 -48.25
C GLN A 342 40.22 -10.81 -49.56
N ALA A 343 39.33 -10.19 -50.34
CA ALA A 343 39.69 -9.47 -51.54
C ALA A 343 40.47 -8.19 -51.22
N GLU A 344 40.07 -7.44 -50.20
CA GLU A 344 40.81 -6.27 -49.72
C GLU A 344 42.17 -6.66 -49.16
N MET A 345 42.26 -7.74 -48.38
CA MET A 345 43.55 -8.27 -47.89
C MET A 345 44.45 -8.72 -49.04
N ARG A 346 43.90 -9.30 -50.11
CA ARG A 346 44.67 -9.63 -51.32
C ARG A 346 45.14 -8.39 -52.07
N ARG A 347 44.30 -7.36 -52.20
CA ARG A 347 44.70 -6.10 -52.84
C ARG A 347 45.76 -5.37 -52.03
N LEU A 348 45.63 -5.34 -50.71
CA LEU A 348 46.65 -4.78 -49.81
C LEU A 348 47.96 -5.58 -49.90
N ALA A 349 47.90 -6.92 -49.92
CA ALA A 349 49.08 -7.76 -50.09
C ALA A 349 49.73 -7.59 -51.47
N GLU A 350 48.94 -7.37 -52.53
CA GLU A 350 49.43 -7.13 -53.88
C GLU A 350 50.03 -5.72 -54.04
N GLU A 351 49.43 -4.70 -53.41
CA GLU A 351 49.99 -3.35 -53.30
C GLU A 351 51.28 -3.32 -52.46
N GLU A 352 51.32 -4.09 -51.37
CA GLU A 352 52.50 -4.22 -50.52
C GLU A 352 53.60 -5.03 -51.22
N ALA A 353 53.26 -6.09 -51.97
CA ALA A 353 54.20 -6.82 -52.82
C ALA A 353 54.72 -5.96 -53.98
N ARG A 354 53.88 -5.09 -54.56
CA ARG A 354 54.29 -4.12 -55.59
C ARG A 354 55.22 -3.05 -55.01
N ARG A 355 54.93 -2.55 -53.80
CA ARG A 355 55.84 -1.65 -53.08
C ARG A 355 57.15 -2.34 -52.67
N LEU A 356 57.12 -3.62 -52.28
CA LEU A 356 58.32 -4.39 -51.99
C LEU A 356 59.14 -4.70 -53.26
N ALA A 357 58.49 -4.89 -54.40
CA ALA A 357 59.14 -5.09 -55.69
C ALA A 357 59.76 -3.79 -56.24
N GLU A 358 59.10 -2.65 -56.05
CA GLU A 358 59.66 -1.32 -56.34
C GLU A 358 60.82 -0.98 -55.40
N GLN A 359 60.75 -1.39 -54.12
CA GLN A 359 61.87 -1.24 -53.17
C GLN A 359 63.03 -2.21 -53.46
N ARG A 360 62.78 -3.42 -53.96
CA ARG A 360 63.85 -4.36 -54.39
C ARG A 360 64.57 -3.96 -55.68
N ALA A 361 64.05 -3.02 -56.44
CA ALA A 361 64.72 -2.46 -57.61
C ALA A 361 65.76 -1.36 -57.25
N ALA A 362 65.87 -0.99 -55.96
CA ALA A 362 66.86 -0.04 -55.45
C ALA A 362 67.71 -0.69 -54.34
N GLU A 363 68.77 -1.38 -54.76
CA GLU A 363 69.98 -1.69 -53.97
C GLU A 363 69.86 -2.64 -52.75
N PRO A 364 70.97 -3.21 -52.24
CA PRO A 364 71.16 -4.65 -52.21
C PRO A 364 71.14 -5.31 -50.83
N VAL A 365 71.03 -6.64 -50.89
CA VAL A 365 71.12 -7.67 -49.86
C VAL A 365 72.16 -7.40 -48.76
N VAL A 366 71.74 -7.38 -47.49
CA VAL A 366 72.48 -7.95 -46.34
C VAL A 366 71.48 -8.41 -45.26
N GLU A 367 71.56 -9.70 -44.92
CA GLU A 367 70.87 -10.40 -43.82
C GLU A 367 71.61 -10.15 -42.48
N PRO A 368 70.92 -9.98 -41.33
CA PRO A 368 70.98 -11.06 -40.32
C PRO A 368 69.71 -11.24 -39.43
N GLU A 369 69.78 -12.34 -38.68
CA GLU A 369 68.82 -13.14 -37.89
C GLU A 369 67.93 -12.51 -36.78
N PRO A 370 66.92 -13.26 -36.26
CA PRO A 370 65.73 -12.73 -35.57
C PRO A 370 65.76 -12.86 -34.02
N PRO A 371 64.97 -12.07 -33.27
CA PRO A 371 64.56 -12.44 -31.92
C PRO A 371 63.12 -12.99 -31.89
N LYS A 372 62.99 -14.19 -31.34
CA LYS A 372 61.73 -14.88 -31.06
C LYS A 372 61.03 -14.24 -29.85
N VAL A 373 59.76 -13.84 -30.02
CA VAL A 373 58.80 -13.75 -28.91
C VAL A 373 57.57 -14.59 -29.25
N PRO A 374 57.18 -15.56 -28.41
CA PRO A 374 56.23 -16.59 -28.80
C PRO A 374 54.77 -16.18 -28.54
N LEU A 375 53.94 -16.38 -29.56
CA LEU A 375 52.50 -16.07 -29.69
C LEU A 375 51.60 -16.71 -28.59
N HIS A 376 52.13 -17.56 -27.71
CA HIS A 376 51.34 -18.28 -26.71
C HIS A 376 50.91 -17.40 -25.51
N ARG A 377 51.53 -16.23 -25.29
CA ARG A 377 51.16 -15.36 -24.16
C ARG A 377 49.87 -14.55 -24.40
N ILE A 378 49.57 -14.20 -25.65
CA ILE A 378 48.37 -13.39 -25.98
C ILE A 378 47.09 -14.24 -25.87
N ILE A 379 47.14 -15.52 -26.26
CA ILE A 379 46.01 -16.45 -26.15
C ILE A 379 45.76 -16.83 -24.67
N LEU A 380 46.81 -16.90 -23.84
CA LEU A 380 46.69 -17.22 -22.42
C LEU A 380 45.98 -16.11 -21.62
N PHE A 381 46.24 -14.83 -21.91
CA PHE A 381 45.55 -13.71 -21.24
C PHE A 381 44.08 -13.57 -21.67
N GLY A 382 43.73 -13.93 -22.91
CA GLY A 382 42.34 -13.98 -23.37
C GLY A 382 41.51 -15.09 -22.71
N MET A 383 42.10 -16.27 -22.54
CA MET A 383 41.47 -17.41 -21.86
C MET A 383 41.31 -17.18 -20.34
N ILE A 384 42.31 -16.56 -19.69
CA ILE A 384 42.22 -16.23 -18.26
C ILE A 384 41.12 -15.18 -17.99
N GLY A 385 40.95 -14.19 -18.88
CA GLY A 385 39.86 -13.19 -18.75
C GLY A 385 38.45 -13.79 -18.84
N ILE A 386 38.24 -14.75 -19.76
CA ILE A 386 36.94 -15.43 -19.92
C ILE A 386 36.69 -16.39 -18.75
N VAL A 387 37.72 -17.08 -18.24
CA VAL A 387 37.59 -17.97 -17.08
C VAL A 387 37.37 -17.18 -15.79
N VAL A 388 38.02 -16.02 -15.60
CA VAL A 388 37.80 -15.17 -14.42
C VAL A 388 36.41 -14.52 -14.44
N LEU A 389 35.89 -14.10 -15.60
CA LEU A 389 34.52 -13.60 -15.74
C LEU A 389 33.47 -14.72 -15.58
N GLY A 390 33.76 -15.92 -16.09
CA GLY A 390 32.91 -17.10 -15.90
C GLY A 390 32.86 -17.56 -14.43
N ILE A 391 34.02 -17.58 -13.75
CA ILE A 391 34.09 -17.90 -12.31
C ILE A 391 33.46 -16.78 -11.48
N ALA A 392 33.61 -15.50 -11.83
CA ALA A 392 32.91 -14.40 -11.15
C ALA A 392 31.39 -14.49 -11.35
N GLY A 393 30.92 -14.83 -12.55
CA GLY A 393 29.50 -15.07 -12.83
C GLY A 393 28.95 -16.28 -12.07
N ILE A 394 29.70 -17.38 -12.00
CA ILE A 394 29.34 -18.60 -11.24
C ILE A 394 29.38 -18.33 -9.73
N VAL A 395 30.37 -17.58 -9.22
CA VAL A 395 30.43 -17.18 -7.80
C VAL A 395 29.29 -16.24 -7.46
N THR A 396 28.91 -15.31 -8.34
CA THR A 396 27.75 -14.42 -8.14
C THR A 396 26.44 -15.22 -8.19
N ALA A 397 26.29 -16.16 -9.13
CA ALA A 397 25.14 -17.06 -9.21
C ALA A 397 25.06 -18.01 -8.02
N ILE A 398 26.19 -18.51 -7.50
CA ILE A 398 26.27 -19.33 -6.29
C ILE A 398 26.00 -18.48 -5.04
N ILE A 399 26.38 -17.20 -5.01
CA ILE A 399 26.03 -16.27 -3.91
C ILE A 399 24.53 -15.95 -3.95
N VAL A 400 23.95 -15.72 -5.12
CA VAL A 400 22.51 -15.46 -5.31
C VAL A 400 21.69 -16.73 -5.03
N GLN A 401 22.15 -17.91 -5.44
CA GLN A 401 21.55 -19.20 -5.07
C GLN A 401 21.74 -19.52 -3.59
N LYS A 402 22.90 -19.24 -2.97
CA LYS A 402 23.11 -19.38 -1.52
C LYS A 402 22.32 -18.37 -0.70
N GLN A 403 21.95 -17.21 -1.28
CA GLN A 403 21.01 -16.26 -0.68
C GLN A 403 19.57 -16.76 -0.81
N ARG A 404 19.18 -17.38 -1.93
CA ARG A 404 17.88 -18.07 -2.08
C ARG A 404 17.75 -19.35 -1.25
N ALA A 405 18.87 -20.04 -0.96
CA ALA A 405 18.89 -21.33 -0.25
C ALA A 405 19.17 -21.20 1.26
N LYS A 406 19.33 -19.99 1.80
CA LYS A 406 19.34 -19.76 3.26
C LYS A 406 17.96 -19.36 3.73
N ASN A 407 17.01 -20.29 3.64
CA ASN A 407 15.88 -20.33 4.56
C ASN A 407 16.42 -20.65 5.96
N THR A 408 16.88 -19.62 6.65
CA THR A 408 17.16 -19.70 8.08
C THR A 408 16.94 -18.33 8.73
N PHE A 409 15.73 -17.79 8.61
CA PHE A 409 15.31 -16.65 9.42
C PHE A 409 14.78 -17.12 10.78
N LYS A 410 15.66 -17.78 11.55
CA LYS A 410 15.50 -17.97 13.00
C LYS A 410 16.25 -16.84 13.69
N LYS A 411 15.61 -15.68 13.85
CA LYS A 411 15.88 -14.57 14.81
C LYS A 411 15.37 -13.27 14.20
N PHE A 412 14.06 -13.11 14.21
CA PHE A 412 13.42 -11.82 14.04
C PHE A 412 13.32 -11.23 15.44
N PHE A 413 14.25 -10.37 15.87
CA PHE A 413 14.03 -9.24 16.79
C PHE A 413 15.31 -8.41 16.92
N GLU A 414 15.09 -7.10 17.06
CA GLU A 414 16.05 -5.99 17.27
C GLU A 414 16.68 -5.32 16.03
N GLY A 415 15.97 -4.31 15.51
CA GLY A 415 16.54 -2.95 15.55
C GLY A 415 17.60 -2.56 14.53
N ARG A 416 17.59 -3.05 13.28
CA ARG A 416 18.38 -2.42 12.20
C ARG A 416 17.58 -2.27 10.92
N GLY A 417 17.41 -1.02 10.48
CA GLY A 417 16.61 -0.57 9.32
C GLY A 417 16.99 -1.14 7.94
N LYS A 418 17.83 -2.18 7.86
CA LYS A 418 18.08 -2.94 6.63
C LYS A 418 16.92 -3.91 6.35
N LEU A 419 16.41 -4.61 7.38
CA LEU A 419 15.35 -5.62 7.25
C LEU A 419 13.99 -5.01 6.87
N GLN A 420 13.66 -3.82 7.39
CA GLN A 420 12.47 -3.06 6.98
C GLN A 420 12.51 -2.73 5.49
N LYS A 421 13.65 -2.23 5.01
CA LYS A 421 13.84 -1.88 3.60
C LYS A 421 13.74 -3.11 2.71
N ASP A 422 14.33 -4.23 3.15
CA ASP A 422 14.27 -5.48 2.41
C ASP A 422 12.83 -6.02 2.33
N PHE A 423 12.04 -5.98 3.41
CA PHE A 423 10.63 -6.39 3.39
C PHE A 423 9.79 -5.56 2.41
N TRP A 424 9.85 -4.23 2.51
CA TRP A 424 9.06 -3.38 1.62
C TRP A 424 9.58 -3.42 0.17
N ALA A 425 10.89 -3.61 -0.04
CA ALA A 425 11.43 -3.82 -1.37
C ALA A 425 10.94 -5.14 -2.00
N MET A 426 10.76 -6.21 -1.21
CA MET A 426 10.15 -7.46 -1.70
C MET A 426 8.67 -7.25 -2.03
N ALA A 427 7.92 -6.54 -1.18
CA ALA A 427 6.53 -6.21 -1.43
C ALA A 427 6.33 -5.32 -2.68
N ASP A 428 7.22 -4.35 -2.89
CA ASP A 428 7.17 -3.45 -4.06
C ASP A 428 7.64 -4.16 -5.35
N ALA A 429 8.48 -5.20 -5.25
CA ALA A 429 8.99 -5.95 -6.39
C ALA A 429 7.96 -6.94 -6.97
N ASP A 430 7.10 -7.50 -6.13
CA ASP A 430 6.07 -8.47 -6.54
C ASP A 430 4.76 -8.26 -5.76
N PRO A 431 4.01 -7.18 -6.04
CA PRO A 431 2.77 -6.87 -5.33
C PRO A 431 1.63 -7.87 -5.60
N GLU A 432 1.76 -8.67 -6.67
CA GLU A 432 0.76 -9.65 -7.07
C GLU A 432 0.85 -10.91 -6.19
N HIS A 433 2.06 -11.40 -5.91
CA HIS A 433 2.24 -12.62 -5.10
C HIS A 433 2.67 -12.34 -3.64
N PHE A 434 3.31 -11.22 -3.34
CA PHE A 434 3.73 -10.88 -1.99
C PHE A 434 2.63 -10.09 -1.27
N LYS A 435 1.90 -10.77 -0.37
CA LYS A 435 0.81 -10.15 0.40
C LYS A 435 1.28 -9.70 1.79
N TYR A 436 0.64 -8.67 2.33
CA TYR A 436 1.03 -8.09 3.62
C TYR A 436 -0.12 -7.35 4.31
N VAL A 437 -0.05 -7.28 5.64
CA VAL A 437 -0.95 -6.50 6.50
C VAL A 437 -0.09 -5.76 7.52
N ALA A 438 -0.23 -4.43 7.60
CA ALA A 438 0.52 -3.61 8.54
C ALA A 438 -0.32 -2.48 9.13
N TYR A 439 -0.20 -2.31 10.45
CA TYR A 439 -0.86 -1.30 11.25
C TYR A 439 0.14 -0.64 12.19
N MET A 440 -0.09 0.63 12.51
CA MET A 440 0.75 1.42 13.41
C MET A 440 0.10 1.52 14.79
N PHE A 441 0.93 1.42 15.82
CA PHE A 441 0.57 1.50 17.24
C PHE A 441 1.42 2.57 17.95
N PRO A 442 1.03 3.03 19.15
CA PRO A 442 1.73 4.10 19.87
C PRO A 442 3.18 3.77 20.20
N ASP A 443 3.50 2.51 20.51
CA ASP A 443 4.85 2.09 20.82
C ASP A 443 5.14 0.64 20.40
N LEU A 444 6.41 0.25 20.49
CA LEU A 444 6.87 -1.10 20.12
C LEU A 444 6.23 -2.20 20.99
N LYS A 445 5.85 -1.89 22.23
CA LYS A 445 5.24 -2.86 23.14
C LYS A 445 3.82 -3.17 22.69
N ASP A 446 3.04 -2.15 22.34
CA ASP A 446 1.70 -2.29 21.80
C ASP A 446 1.72 -2.97 20.42
N ALA A 447 2.67 -2.63 19.55
CA ALA A 447 2.85 -3.29 18.25
C ALA A 447 3.19 -4.79 18.39
N ASN A 448 4.07 -5.15 19.32
CA ASN A 448 4.38 -6.55 19.63
C ASN A 448 3.22 -7.27 20.34
N GLY A 449 2.46 -6.55 21.16
CA GLY A 449 1.24 -7.06 21.79
C GLY A 449 0.15 -7.36 20.76
N ALA A 450 0.04 -6.55 19.72
CA ALA A 450 -0.87 -6.77 18.59
C ALA A 450 -0.53 -8.04 17.80
N LEU A 451 0.75 -8.30 17.53
CA LEU A 451 1.18 -9.54 16.87
C LEU A 451 0.77 -10.79 17.64
N GLN A 452 0.82 -10.76 18.98
CA GLN A 452 0.43 -11.89 19.84
C GLN A 452 -1.07 -12.20 19.81
N LYS A 453 -1.89 -11.32 19.21
CA LYS A 453 -3.32 -11.56 19.03
C LYS A 453 -3.63 -12.44 17.82
N LEU A 454 -2.66 -12.63 16.94
CA LEU A 454 -2.77 -13.52 15.78
C LEU A 454 -2.49 -14.97 16.22
N SER A 455 -3.39 -15.88 15.88
CA SER A 455 -3.39 -17.31 16.20
C SER A 455 -2.09 -18.02 15.80
N TYR A 456 -1.50 -17.55 14.70
CA TYR A 456 -0.28 -18.09 14.11
C TYR A 456 1.01 -17.42 14.63
N ILE A 457 0.93 -16.56 15.65
CA ILE A 457 2.08 -15.97 16.34
C ILE A 457 2.08 -16.40 17.81
N ARG A 458 3.16 -17.04 18.25
CA ARG A 458 3.33 -17.55 19.61
C ARG A 458 4.52 -16.91 20.30
N THR A 459 4.38 -16.65 21.59
CA THR A 459 5.49 -16.21 22.43
C THR A 459 6.29 -17.42 22.88
N ALA A 460 7.57 -17.47 22.52
CA ALA A 460 8.50 -18.50 22.99
C ALA A 460 8.84 -18.29 24.48
N PRO A 461 9.33 -19.32 25.20
CA PRO A 461 9.64 -19.21 26.63
C PRO A 461 10.66 -18.12 27.00
N ASN A 462 11.45 -17.65 26.03
CA ASN A 462 12.42 -16.57 26.19
C ASN A 462 11.83 -15.17 25.91
N GLY A 463 10.53 -15.06 25.65
CA GLY A 463 9.84 -13.79 25.35
C GLY A 463 9.82 -13.39 23.88
N ASP A 464 10.52 -14.11 22.99
CA ASP A 464 10.55 -13.82 21.56
C ASP A 464 9.26 -14.29 20.86
N LEU A 465 8.74 -13.51 19.92
CA LEU A 465 7.65 -13.97 19.07
C LEU A 465 8.16 -14.92 17.98
N ARG A 466 7.38 -15.96 17.70
CA ARG A 466 7.62 -16.93 16.63
C ARG A 466 6.32 -17.15 15.87
N SER A 467 6.39 -17.15 14.55
CA SER A 467 5.27 -17.64 13.76
C SER A 467 5.28 -19.17 13.71
N THR A 468 4.09 -19.76 13.74
CA THR A 468 3.88 -21.18 13.42
C THR A 468 3.86 -21.43 11.91
N ARG A 469 3.83 -20.37 11.10
CA ARG A 469 3.76 -20.41 9.63
C ARG A 469 5.04 -19.82 9.01
N ASP A 470 5.32 -20.19 7.76
CA ASP A 470 6.47 -19.67 7.01
C ASP A 470 6.17 -18.31 6.39
N ILE A 471 5.96 -17.31 7.25
CA ILE A 471 5.66 -15.92 6.89
C ILE A 471 6.66 -14.96 7.56
N LEU A 472 6.79 -13.78 6.98
CA LEU A 472 7.57 -12.67 7.55
C LEU A 472 6.66 -11.85 8.46
N PHE A 473 7.14 -11.51 9.65
CA PHE A 473 6.38 -10.70 10.60
C PHE A 473 7.32 -9.93 11.51
N GLY A 474 6.84 -8.84 12.10
CA GLY A 474 7.59 -8.12 13.11
C GLY A 474 7.02 -6.75 13.44
N ALA A 475 7.72 -6.05 14.34
CA ALA A 475 7.42 -4.67 14.67
C ALA A 475 8.68 -3.80 14.59
N TYR A 476 8.55 -2.55 14.14
CA TYR A 476 9.65 -1.59 14.08
C TYR A 476 9.19 -0.15 14.38
N PRO A 477 10.07 0.70 14.94
CA PRO A 477 9.76 2.12 15.15
C PRO A 477 9.54 2.85 13.83
N HIS A 478 8.47 3.64 13.74
CA HIS A 478 8.17 4.50 12.59
C HIS A 478 7.57 5.82 13.06
N GLN A 479 8.29 6.92 12.82
CA GLN A 479 7.89 8.27 13.23
C GLN A 479 7.58 8.35 14.74
N GLU A 480 6.35 8.72 15.12
CA GLU A 480 5.87 8.85 16.51
C GLU A 480 5.27 7.56 17.09
N GLY A 481 5.42 6.42 16.40
CA GLY A 481 4.89 5.13 16.86
C GLY A 481 5.71 3.93 16.40
N ALA A 482 5.07 2.76 16.36
CA ALA A 482 5.66 1.52 15.87
C ALA A 482 4.72 0.80 14.91
N VAL A 483 5.25 0.34 13.77
CA VAL A 483 4.49 -0.44 12.79
C VAL A 483 4.65 -1.91 13.11
N CYS A 484 3.52 -2.57 13.32
CA CYS A 484 3.36 -4.02 13.33
C CYS A 484 3.04 -4.48 11.90
N PHE A 485 3.66 -5.56 11.43
CA PHE A 485 3.40 -6.12 10.11
C PHE A 485 3.50 -7.64 10.09
N VAL A 486 2.71 -8.24 9.18
CA VAL A 486 2.81 -9.63 8.71
C VAL A 486 2.79 -9.62 7.17
N GLY A 487 3.50 -10.54 6.52
CA GLY A 487 3.56 -10.59 5.07
C GLY A 487 4.43 -11.71 4.53
N GLY A 488 4.41 -11.90 3.22
CA GLY A 488 5.18 -12.93 2.53
C GLY A 488 4.41 -13.54 1.38
N VAL A 489 5.11 -14.39 0.61
CA VAL A 489 4.51 -15.17 -0.49
C VAL A 489 3.57 -16.27 0.00
N ASN A 490 3.77 -16.75 1.23
CA ASN A 490 2.92 -17.77 1.87
C ASN A 490 1.87 -17.15 2.82
N LEU A 491 1.57 -15.86 2.68
CA LEU A 491 0.48 -15.23 3.43
C LEU A 491 -0.85 -15.50 2.73
N HIS A 492 -1.34 -16.73 2.91
CA HIS A 492 -2.60 -17.25 2.37
C HIS A 492 -3.84 -16.51 2.87
N TYR A 493 -4.98 -16.74 2.21
CA TYR A 493 -6.22 -16.01 2.47
C TYR A 493 -6.60 -16.00 3.95
N ALA A 494 -6.58 -17.16 4.61
CA ALA A 494 -6.96 -17.30 6.02
C ALA A 494 -6.11 -16.42 6.96
N LEU A 495 -4.78 -16.44 6.78
CA LEU A 495 -3.84 -15.69 7.60
C LEU A 495 -3.95 -14.18 7.36
N TRP A 496 -4.12 -13.79 6.09
CA TRP A 496 -4.34 -12.40 5.69
C TRP A 496 -5.68 -11.88 6.26
N ARG A 497 -6.75 -12.67 6.13
CA ARG A 497 -8.08 -12.31 6.60
C ARG A 497 -8.11 -12.16 8.12
N GLU A 498 -7.46 -13.06 8.84
CA GLU A 498 -7.31 -12.95 10.29
C GLU A 498 -6.60 -11.65 10.68
N ALA A 499 -5.47 -11.33 10.06
CA ALA A 499 -4.74 -10.09 10.38
C ALA A 499 -5.55 -8.82 10.03
N THR A 500 -6.27 -8.83 8.91
CA THR A 500 -7.13 -7.69 8.53
C THR A 500 -8.40 -7.56 9.37
N ALA A 501 -8.85 -8.62 10.02
CA ALA A 501 -9.98 -8.58 10.94
C ALA A 501 -9.56 -8.24 12.37
N VAL A 502 -8.44 -8.78 12.85
CA VAL A 502 -7.99 -8.65 14.25
C VAL A 502 -7.27 -7.33 14.50
N LEU A 503 -6.30 -6.95 13.65
CA LEU A 503 -5.44 -5.79 13.91
C LEU A 503 -6.17 -4.44 13.98
N PRO A 504 -7.11 -4.10 13.08
CA PRO A 504 -7.82 -2.82 13.14
C PRO A 504 -8.76 -2.68 14.34
N GLU A 505 -9.22 -3.79 14.93
CA GLU A 505 -10.11 -3.77 16.12
C GLU A 505 -9.33 -3.56 17.44
N LEU A 506 -7.99 -3.57 17.38
CA LEU A 506 -7.17 -3.35 18.57
C LEU A 506 -7.12 -1.88 18.96
N PRO A 507 -7.11 -1.56 20.27
CA PRO A 507 -7.00 -0.19 20.74
C PRO A 507 -5.76 0.51 20.18
N ASN A 508 -5.93 1.75 19.72
CA ASN A 508 -4.87 2.59 19.17
C ASN A 508 -4.25 2.10 17.85
N ALA A 509 -4.87 1.14 17.17
CA ALA A 509 -4.46 0.74 15.82
C ALA A 509 -4.76 1.87 14.81
N VAL A 510 -3.74 2.26 14.06
CA VAL A 510 -3.84 3.22 12.95
C VAL A 510 -3.48 2.50 11.67
N TYR A 511 -4.31 2.66 10.63
CA TYR A 511 -4.03 2.09 9.31
C TYR A 511 -2.66 2.54 8.80
N PHE A 512 -1.84 1.58 8.33
CA PHE A 512 -0.54 1.88 7.73
C PHE A 512 -0.50 1.44 6.27
N LYS A 513 -0.46 0.13 6.01
CA LYS A 513 -0.44 -0.44 4.66
C LYS A 513 -0.99 -1.86 4.67
N VAL A 514 -1.96 -2.15 3.80
CA VAL A 514 -2.51 -3.50 3.63
C VAL A 514 -2.55 -3.80 2.13
N SER A 515 -2.08 -4.98 1.72
CA SER A 515 -2.12 -5.44 0.33
C SER A 515 -3.57 -5.73 -0.10
N THR A 516 -3.77 -6.02 -1.39
CA THR A 516 -5.03 -6.65 -1.81
C THR A 516 -5.16 -8.03 -1.18
N GLU A 517 -6.38 -8.56 -1.22
CA GLU A 517 -6.66 -9.94 -0.87
C GLU A 517 -5.77 -10.91 -1.68
N PRO A 518 -5.25 -11.99 -1.07
CA PRO A 518 -4.62 -13.08 -1.80
C PRO A 518 -5.60 -13.76 -2.75
N ASP A 519 -5.17 -14.05 -3.98
CA ASP A 519 -5.99 -14.81 -4.93
C ASP A 519 -6.10 -16.27 -4.47
N VAL A 520 -7.32 -16.71 -4.18
CA VAL A 520 -7.60 -18.11 -3.84
C VAL A 520 -7.66 -18.91 -5.13
N GLN A 521 -6.62 -19.69 -5.42
CA GLN A 521 -6.60 -20.60 -6.57
C GLN A 521 -7.39 -21.87 -6.22
N LEU A 522 -8.71 -21.79 -6.26
CA LEU A 522 -9.56 -22.98 -6.28
C LEU A 522 -9.83 -23.34 -7.75
N GLU A 523 -9.28 -24.45 -8.21
CA GLU A 523 -9.67 -25.04 -9.49
C GLU A 523 -11.09 -25.57 -9.35
N ILE A 524 -12.07 -24.72 -9.68
CA ILE A 524 -13.47 -25.11 -9.70
C ILE A 524 -13.65 -26.00 -10.94
N PRO A 525 -13.99 -27.29 -10.78
CA PRO A 525 -14.24 -28.17 -11.89
C PRO A 525 -15.47 -27.70 -12.66
N ASP A 526 -15.46 -27.90 -13.97
CA ASP A 526 -16.56 -27.51 -14.84
C ASP A 526 -17.83 -28.29 -14.46
N ILE A 527 -18.77 -27.59 -13.83
CA ILE A 527 -20.02 -28.15 -13.30
C ILE A 527 -20.88 -28.70 -14.45
N ASP A 528 -20.80 -28.09 -15.64
CA ASP A 528 -21.56 -28.52 -16.81
C ASP A 528 -20.99 -29.81 -17.41
N GLN A 529 -19.66 -29.96 -17.41
CA GLN A 529 -19.01 -31.23 -17.77
C GLN A 529 -19.28 -32.34 -16.73
N LEU A 530 -19.23 -32.02 -15.44
CA LEU A 530 -19.53 -33.00 -14.38
C LEU A 530 -20.98 -33.50 -14.41
N ALA A 531 -21.93 -32.61 -14.76
CA ALA A 531 -23.31 -32.98 -14.98
C ALA A 531 -23.50 -33.86 -16.23
N ALA A 532 -22.71 -33.64 -17.29
CA ALA A 532 -22.78 -34.41 -18.53
C ALA A 532 -22.11 -35.81 -18.43
N ASP A 533 -20.96 -35.91 -17.76
CA ASP A 533 -20.14 -37.13 -17.71
C ASP A 533 -20.52 -38.08 -16.56
N LYS A 534 -20.97 -37.54 -15.43
CA LYS A 534 -21.21 -38.31 -14.19
C LYS A 534 -22.64 -38.24 -13.66
N ASP A 535 -23.55 -37.53 -14.33
CA ASP A 535 -24.95 -37.31 -13.90
C ASP A 535 -25.05 -36.66 -12.51
N ILE A 536 -24.10 -35.78 -12.18
CA ILE A 536 -24.06 -35.09 -10.88
C ILE A 536 -24.69 -33.70 -11.04
N HIS A 537 -25.89 -33.53 -10.49
CA HIS A 537 -26.54 -32.22 -10.41
C HIS A 537 -26.16 -31.51 -9.10
N VAL A 538 -25.54 -30.33 -9.24
CA VAL A 538 -25.08 -29.53 -8.11
C VAL A 538 -25.58 -28.10 -8.23
N GLU A 539 -26.20 -27.59 -7.17
CA GLU A 539 -26.61 -26.20 -7.02
C GLU A 539 -25.50 -25.44 -6.26
N ASN A 540 -25.02 -24.31 -6.81
CA ASN A 540 -24.07 -23.44 -6.12
C ASN A 540 -24.82 -22.49 -5.17
N LEU A 541 -24.56 -22.61 -3.87
CA LEU A 541 -25.19 -21.82 -2.81
C LEU A 541 -24.39 -20.56 -2.45
N GLY A 542 -23.25 -20.34 -3.09
CA GLY A 542 -22.37 -19.20 -2.88
C GLY A 542 -21.24 -19.48 -1.89
N VAL A 543 -20.58 -18.40 -1.45
CA VAL A 543 -19.41 -18.44 -0.57
C VAL A 543 -19.76 -17.82 0.77
N GLN A 544 -19.36 -18.49 1.86
CA GLN A 544 -19.56 -18.04 3.23
C GLN A 544 -18.24 -18.00 3.99
N GLU A 545 -18.03 -16.97 4.81
CA GLU A 545 -16.92 -16.93 5.76
C GLU A 545 -17.34 -17.61 7.07
N LEU A 546 -16.55 -18.58 7.51
CA LEU A 546 -16.69 -19.23 8.81
C LEU A 546 -15.57 -18.75 9.73
N ALA A 547 -15.94 -18.23 10.90
CA ALA A 547 -14.99 -17.88 11.94
C ALA A 547 -14.93 -19.01 12.98
N GLY A 548 -13.74 -19.57 13.18
CA GLY A 548 -13.47 -20.58 14.20
C GLY A 548 -13.44 -19.98 15.60
N ALA A 549 -13.67 -20.82 16.63
CA ALA A 549 -13.69 -20.42 18.03
C ALA A 549 -12.35 -19.83 18.54
N HIS A 550 -11.27 -20.08 17.82
CA HIS A 550 -9.91 -19.62 18.13
C HIS A 550 -9.44 -18.46 17.23
N GLY A 551 -10.34 -17.85 16.44
CA GLY A 551 -10.03 -16.70 15.57
C GLY A 551 -9.55 -17.06 14.16
N GLU A 552 -9.54 -18.35 13.82
CA GLU A 552 -9.21 -18.84 12.47
C GLU A 552 -10.34 -18.49 11.50
N PHE A 553 -10.00 -18.00 10.30
CA PHE A 553 -10.97 -17.66 9.27
C PHE A 553 -10.90 -18.68 8.14
N THR A 554 -12.05 -19.27 7.82
CA THR A 554 -12.18 -20.26 6.76
C THR A 554 -13.16 -19.75 5.70
N ARG A 555 -12.74 -19.75 4.44
CA ARG A 555 -13.64 -19.47 3.31
C ARG A 555 -14.30 -20.78 2.87
N CYS A 556 -15.61 -20.84 3.07
CA CYS A 556 -16.44 -22.00 2.78
C CYS A 556 -17.20 -21.79 1.45
N TYR A 557 -16.93 -22.62 0.46
CA TYR A 557 -17.72 -22.69 -0.78
C TYR A 557 -18.86 -23.68 -0.58
N ARG A 558 -20.11 -23.23 -0.72
CA ARG A 558 -21.29 -24.05 -0.42
C ARG A 558 -21.98 -24.50 -1.69
N TYR A 559 -22.32 -25.76 -1.72
CA TYR A 559 -23.00 -26.44 -2.81
C TYR A 559 -24.10 -27.34 -2.26
N ARG A 560 -25.05 -27.74 -3.10
CA ARG A 560 -26.10 -28.70 -2.75
C ARG A 560 -26.30 -29.74 -3.83
N THR A 561 -26.52 -30.99 -3.43
CA THR A 561 -26.89 -32.08 -4.32
C THR A 561 -27.86 -33.04 -3.65
N ASP A 562 -28.44 -33.97 -4.41
CA ASP A 562 -29.56 -34.80 -3.95
C ASP A 562 -29.11 -36.00 -3.12
N THR A 563 -27.92 -36.55 -3.37
CA THR A 563 -27.45 -37.80 -2.75
C THR A 563 -26.05 -37.69 -2.16
N LYS A 564 -25.78 -38.45 -1.10
CA LYS A 564 -24.44 -38.56 -0.51
C LYS A 564 -23.38 -38.99 -1.52
N LYS A 565 -23.72 -39.90 -2.44
CA LYS A 565 -22.79 -40.39 -3.47
C LYS A 565 -22.38 -39.25 -4.43
N ALA A 566 -23.35 -38.49 -4.92
CA ALA A 566 -23.09 -37.33 -5.78
C ALA A 566 -22.25 -36.27 -5.06
N ALA A 567 -22.47 -36.06 -3.76
CA ALA A 567 -21.67 -35.13 -2.96
C ALA A 567 -20.20 -35.56 -2.84
N LEU A 568 -19.95 -36.85 -2.56
CA LEU A 568 -18.58 -37.38 -2.47
C LEU A 568 -17.87 -37.35 -3.83
N ASP A 569 -18.53 -37.79 -4.91
CA ASP A 569 -17.97 -37.77 -6.26
C ASP A 569 -17.67 -36.33 -6.74
N PHE A 570 -18.49 -35.36 -6.34
CA PHE A 570 -18.26 -33.94 -6.58
C PHE A 570 -17.08 -33.42 -5.77
N LEU A 571 -17.00 -33.70 -4.46
CA LEU A 571 -15.87 -33.29 -3.62
C LEU A 571 -14.55 -33.90 -4.10
N GLU A 572 -14.54 -35.14 -4.59
CA GLU A 572 -13.34 -35.77 -5.16
C GLU A 572 -12.78 -35.02 -6.37
N SER A 573 -13.61 -34.33 -7.14
CA SER A 573 -13.19 -33.56 -8.32
C SER A 573 -12.44 -32.26 -7.99
N PHE A 574 -12.53 -31.77 -6.75
CA PHE A 574 -11.77 -30.59 -6.31
C PHE A 574 -10.39 -30.97 -5.79
N VAL A 575 -9.40 -30.14 -6.09
CA VAL A 575 -8.10 -30.18 -5.42
C VAL A 575 -7.98 -28.95 -4.53
N VAL A 576 -8.04 -29.15 -3.21
CA VAL A 576 -7.88 -28.08 -2.22
C VAL A 576 -6.44 -28.11 -1.72
N ASN A 577 -5.63 -27.15 -2.16
CA ASN A 577 -4.20 -27.06 -1.84
C ASN A 577 -3.89 -25.93 -0.84
N GLU A 578 -4.90 -25.19 -0.37
CA GLU A 578 -4.72 -24.02 0.49
C GLU A 578 -5.50 -24.17 1.79
N GLU A 579 -4.80 -23.91 2.90
CA GLU A 579 -5.34 -23.98 4.25
C GLU A 579 -6.38 -22.88 4.53
N GLY A 580 -7.44 -23.24 5.24
CA GLY A 580 -8.56 -22.32 5.50
C GLY A 580 -9.48 -22.11 4.29
N ILE A 581 -9.37 -22.96 3.26
CA ILE A 581 -10.38 -23.12 2.22
C ILE A 581 -11.12 -24.43 2.45
N VAL A 582 -12.45 -24.37 2.48
CA VAL A 582 -13.30 -25.53 2.68
C VAL A 582 -14.43 -25.52 1.66
N ILE A 583 -14.83 -26.70 1.19
CA ILE A 583 -15.99 -26.88 0.34
C ILE A 583 -17.03 -27.69 1.10
N HIS A 584 -18.24 -27.18 1.25
CA HIS A 584 -19.35 -27.91 1.85
C HIS A 584 -20.40 -28.26 0.80
N VAL A 585 -20.85 -29.50 0.81
CA VAL A 585 -21.95 -29.99 -0.02
C VAL A 585 -23.08 -30.48 0.86
N GLU A 586 -24.22 -29.80 0.78
CA GLU A 586 -25.46 -30.15 1.47
C GLU A 586 -26.22 -31.23 0.70
N THR A 587 -26.70 -32.25 1.41
CA THR A 587 -27.73 -33.17 0.88
C THR A 587 -28.83 -33.39 1.90
N GLN A 588 -29.84 -34.19 1.54
CA GLN A 588 -30.91 -34.58 2.47
C GLN A 588 -30.41 -35.48 3.61
N GLU A 589 -29.27 -36.14 3.46
CA GLU A 589 -28.70 -37.07 4.43
C GLU A 589 -27.73 -36.41 5.42
N GLY A 590 -27.27 -35.18 5.17
CA GLY A 590 -26.21 -34.53 5.94
C GLY A 590 -25.42 -33.48 5.15
N THR A 591 -24.28 -33.03 5.68
CA THR A 591 -23.34 -32.13 4.98
C THR A 591 -21.96 -32.76 4.96
N TRP A 592 -21.32 -32.79 3.78
CA TRP A 592 -19.95 -33.29 3.62
C TRP A 592 -19.03 -32.14 3.24
N GLY A 593 -17.85 -32.12 3.87
CA GLY A 593 -16.82 -31.13 3.67
C GLY A 593 -15.60 -31.70 2.93
N LYS A 594 -14.87 -30.86 2.22
CA LYS A 594 -13.49 -31.15 1.82
C LYS A 594 -12.59 -29.96 2.13
N ASP A 595 -11.46 -30.26 2.74
CA ASP A 595 -10.35 -29.34 3.01
C ASP A 595 -9.03 -29.94 2.47
N GLU A 596 -7.90 -29.34 2.85
CA GLU A 596 -6.56 -29.85 2.54
C GLU A 596 -6.26 -31.26 3.11
N ASN A 597 -6.99 -31.68 4.15
CA ASN A 597 -6.79 -32.97 4.82
C ASN A 597 -7.67 -34.08 4.22
N GLY A 598 -8.62 -33.73 3.35
CA GLY A 598 -9.45 -34.65 2.61
C GLY A 598 -10.95 -34.41 2.84
N ILE A 599 -11.76 -35.43 2.55
CA ILE A 599 -13.21 -35.36 2.69
C ILE A 599 -13.62 -35.78 4.10
N PHE A 600 -14.52 -35.02 4.73
CA PHE A 600 -15.04 -35.27 6.06
C PHE A 600 -16.56 -35.02 6.13
N GLU A 601 -17.17 -35.42 7.24
CA GLU A 601 -18.58 -35.17 7.55
C GLU A 601 -18.65 -34.01 8.57
N VAL A 602 -19.55 -33.04 8.33
CA VAL A 602 -19.65 -31.78 9.09
C VAL A 602 -20.52 -31.92 10.32
#